data_AF-A0A349BL87-F1
#
_entry.id   AF-A0A349BL87-F1
#
_cell.length_a   1.000
_cell.length_b   1.000
_cell.length_c   1.000
_cell.angle_alpha   90.00
_cell.angle_beta   90.00
_cell.angle_gamma   90.00
#
_symmetry.space_group_name_H-M   'P 1'
#
loop_
_entity.id
_entity.type
_entity.pdbx_description
1 polymer ?
#
loop_
_entity_poly.entity_id
_entity_poly.type
_entity_poly.pdbx_seq_one_letter_code
_entity_poly.pdbx_strand_id
1 'polypeptide(L)'
;MYFLDNVDPDETACLLELLDLKKTVVVVITKSGTTAETMASFLVLREAIRKSGGTINHKQIIAITDPETGLLRKIAREEGYRTLDIPPGVGGRFSVLTPVGLLSAAVSGINIDDILKGAANMDQRCSNPNVWENPAYMKGTLEYLFHMRQGRNISVMMAYSEALGSIIEWYVQLWAESLGKKYGLDGRVVYTGQTPVKAIGATDQHSQLQLYIEGPHDKTITFLKVDKFENEINIPEDFTEMEGINYLSGHTLNELINAEQRATEVAIAKAGRPNCRIDIPSITPFTIGQLFYLFEVQTAFTGGLYKINPFDQPGVEEGKRLTFGMMGRKGFEEKKQEVESIQKNSLYTI
;
A
#
# COMPACT_ATOMS: atom_id res chain seq x y z
N MET A 1 3.06 12.29 -13.11
CA MET A 1 2.85 10.84 -13.24
C MET A 1 1.43 10.56 -12.78
N TYR A 2 0.71 9.67 -13.45
CA TYR A 2 -0.67 9.33 -13.13
C TYR A 2 -0.82 7.82 -13.04
N PHE A 3 -1.70 7.35 -12.17
CA PHE A 3 -2.00 5.94 -11.97
C PHE A 3 -3.48 5.71 -12.35
N LEU A 4 -3.74 4.58 -13.00
CA LEU A 4 -5.08 4.10 -13.33
C LEU A 4 -5.21 2.70 -12.75
N ASP A 5 -5.39 2.63 -11.44
CA ASP A 5 -5.48 1.42 -10.63
C ASP A 5 -6.93 1.07 -10.25
N ASN A 6 -7.91 1.85 -10.71
CA ASN A 6 -9.34 1.56 -10.65
C ASN A 6 -9.97 1.54 -12.06
N VAL A 7 -11.16 0.95 -12.18
CA VAL A 7 -11.99 0.95 -13.40
C VAL A 7 -13.10 2.00 -13.33
N ASP A 8 -12.89 3.05 -12.51
CA ASP A 8 -13.80 4.18 -12.43
C ASP A 8 -13.77 4.94 -13.78
N PRO A 9 -14.91 4.99 -14.50
CA PRO A 9 -14.97 5.66 -15.78
C PRO A 9 -14.73 7.17 -15.67
N ASP A 10 -15.07 7.80 -14.55
CA ASP A 10 -14.96 9.26 -14.39
C ASP A 10 -13.49 9.68 -14.21
N GLU A 11 -12.72 8.92 -13.43
CA GLU A 11 -11.27 9.12 -13.32
C GLU A 11 -10.59 8.91 -14.67
N THR A 12 -10.96 7.82 -15.38
CA THR A 12 -10.40 7.52 -16.70
C THR A 12 -10.72 8.62 -17.70
N ALA A 13 -11.96 9.09 -17.75
CA ALA A 13 -12.38 10.17 -18.64
C ALA A 13 -11.61 11.47 -18.36
N CYS A 14 -11.51 11.86 -17.08
CA CYS A 14 -10.76 13.04 -16.65
C CYS A 14 -9.29 12.98 -17.11
N LEU A 15 -8.62 11.84 -16.92
CA LEU A 15 -7.24 11.67 -17.36
C LEU A 15 -7.07 11.71 -18.88
N LEU A 16 -8.02 11.13 -19.63
CA LEU A 16 -7.99 11.19 -21.10
C LEU A 16 -8.14 12.62 -21.64
N GLU A 17 -8.88 13.49 -20.94
CA GLU A 17 -9.02 14.90 -21.28
C GLU A 17 -7.80 15.74 -20.88
N LEU A 18 -7.18 15.42 -19.74
CA LEU A 18 -6.05 16.17 -19.19
C LEU A 18 -4.74 15.92 -19.95
N LEU A 19 -4.53 14.71 -20.45
CA LEU A 19 -3.24 14.26 -20.98
C LEU A 19 -3.05 14.55 -22.47
N ASP A 20 -1.85 15.05 -22.84
CA ASP A 20 -1.40 15.01 -24.23
C ASP A 20 -1.01 13.57 -24.61
N LEU A 21 -1.99 12.79 -25.06
CA LEU A 21 -1.85 11.37 -25.38
C LEU A 21 -0.76 11.05 -26.43
N LYS A 22 -0.34 12.01 -27.25
CA LYS A 22 0.77 11.84 -28.20
C LYS A 22 2.12 11.81 -27.51
N LYS A 23 2.23 12.43 -26.34
CA LYS A 23 3.47 12.53 -25.54
C LYS A 23 3.45 11.64 -24.30
N THR A 24 2.32 11.00 -24.01
CA THR A 24 2.18 10.06 -22.89
C THR A 24 2.88 8.74 -23.18
N VAL A 25 3.62 8.23 -22.18
CA VAL A 25 4.11 6.85 -22.12
C VAL A 25 3.21 6.07 -21.17
N VAL A 26 2.71 4.92 -21.63
CA VAL A 26 1.88 4.01 -20.85
C VAL A 26 2.74 2.86 -20.34
N VAL A 27 2.80 2.73 -19.02
CA VAL A 27 3.42 1.60 -18.34
C VAL A 27 2.32 0.66 -17.87
N VAL A 28 2.22 -0.52 -18.49
CA VAL A 28 1.18 -1.51 -18.17
C VAL A 28 1.80 -2.57 -17.27
N ILE A 29 1.27 -2.72 -16.06
CA ILE A 29 1.84 -3.59 -15.03
C ILE A 29 0.84 -4.66 -14.62
N THR A 30 1.10 -5.91 -14.94
CA THR A 30 0.33 -7.05 -14.41
C THR A 30 1.17 -8.32 -14.48
N LYS A 31 1.35 -9.00 -13.34
CA LYS A 31 2.15 -10.24 -13.29
C LYS A 31 1.51 -11.36 -14.10
N SER A 32 0.20 -11.59 -13.94
CA SER A 32 -0.50 -12.66 -14.66
C SER A 32 -0.73 -12.32 -16.13
N GLY A 33 -0.57 -11.06 -16.53
CA GLY A 33 -0.93 -10.57 -17.84
C GLY A 33 -2.44 -10.58 -18.12
N THR A 34 -3.28 -10.81 -17.11
CA THR A 34 -4.72 -11.09 -17.26
C THR A 34 -5.60 -10.36 -16.25
N THR A 35 -5.04 -9.49 -15.41
CA THR A 35 -5.81 -8.63 -14.50
C THR A 35 -6.82 -7.81 -15.30
N ALA A 36 -8.11 -7.95 -14.99
CA ALA A 36 -9.18 -7.44 -15.85
C ALA A 36 -9.15 -5.92 -15.94
N GLU A 37 -8.97 -5.27 -14.79
CA GLU A 37 -8.87 -3.84 -14.59
C GLU A 37 -7.73 -3.25 -15.42
N THR A 38 -6.51 -3.76 -15.21
CA THR A 38 -5.32 -3.34 -15.96
C THR A 38 -5.48 -3.52 -17.46
N MET A 39 -6.02 -4.67 -17.90
CA MET A 39 -6.20 -4.95 -19.32
C MET A 39 -7.29 -4.07 -19.95
N ALA A 40 -8.37 -3.77 -19.22
CA ALA A 40 -9.40 -2.85 -19.68
C ALA A 40 -8.83 -1.43 -19.88
N SER A 41 -8.15 -0.88 -18.85
CA SER A 41 -7.53 0.44 -18.93
C SER A 41 -6.48 0.51 -20.04
N PHE A 42 -5.68 -0.54 -20.22
CA PHE A 42 -4.73 -0.65 -21.33
C PHE A 42 -5.41 -0.57 -22.70
N LEU A 43 -6.51 -1.31 -22.91
CA LEU A 43 -7.25 -1.29 -24.18
C LEU A 43 -7.86 0.08 -24.46
N VAL A 44 -8.45 0.72 -23.44
CA VAL A 44 -9.00 2.08 -23.54
C VAL A 44 -7.91 3.09 -23.92
N LEU A 45 -6.78 3.08 -23.22
CA LEU A 45 -5.65 3.99 -23.49
C LEU A 45 -5.06 3.77 -24.89
N ARG A 46 -4.90 2.51 -25.33
CA ARG A 46 -4.43 2.22 -26.70
C ARG A 46 -5.34 2.84 -27.75
N GLU A 47 -6.65 2.71 -27.58
CA GLU A 47 -7.61 3.26 -28.53
C GLU A 47 -7.63 4.79 -28.49
N ALA A 48 -7.60 5.38 -27.30
CA ALA A 48 -7.56 6.83 -27.16
C ALA A 48 -6.30 7.44 -27.79
N ILE A 49 -5.14 6.83 -27.60
CA ILE A 49 -3.89 7.26 -28.25
C ILE A 49 -4.01 7.16 -29.77
N ARG A 50 -4.58 6.07 -30.33
CA ARG A 50 -4.81 5.96 -31.78
C ARG A 50 -5.73 7.06 -32.32
N LYS A 51 -6.86 7.31 -31.63
CA LYS A 51 -7.82 8.36 -32.01
C LYS A 51 -7.22 9.77 -31.94
N SER A 52 -6.29 10.00 -31.00
CA SER A 52 -5.55 11.27 -30.94
C SER A 52 -4.58 11.46 -32.11
N GLY A 53 -4.30 10.41 -32.90
CA GLY A 53 -3.27 10.39 -33.94
C GLY A 53 -1.86 10.06 -33.40
N GLY A 54 -1.78 9.50 -32.19
CA GLY A 54 -0.54 8.95 -31.62
C GLY A 54 -0.18 7.57 -32.21
N THR A 55 1.04 7.10 -31.95
CA THR A 55 1.56 5.84 -32.52
C THR A 55 1.85 4.81 -31.44
N ILE A 56 1.03 3.77 -31.36
CA ILE A 56 1.25 2.63 -30.46
C ILE A 56 2.51 1.86 -30.89
N ASN A 57 3.62 2.03 -30.16
CA ASN A 57 4.89 1.36 -30.42
C ASN A 57 5.74 1.25 -29.14
N HIS A 58 6.94 0.69 -29.28
CA HIS A 58 7.91 0.48 -28.20
C HIS A 58 8.40 1.75 -27.47
N LYS A 59 8.13 2.95 -28.00
CA LYS A 59 8.44 4.23 -27.34
C LYS A 59 7.28 4.70 -26.45
N GLN A 60 6.05 4.34 -26.80
CA GLN A 60 4.85 4.74 -26.04
C GLN A 60 4.39 3.69 -25.03
N ILE A 61 4.65 2.40 -25.27
CA ILE A 61 4.19 1.31 -24.39
C ILE A 61 5.38 0.57 -23.77
N ILE A 62 5.35 0.45 -22.44
CA ILE A 62 6.24 -0.40 -21.65
C ILE A 62 5.38 -1.40 -20.89
N ALA A 63 5.70 -2.69 -20.99
CA ALA A 63 5.01 -3.75 -20.25
C ALA A 63 5.87 -4.27 -19.11
N ILE A 64 5.32 -4.35 -17.91
CA ILE A 64 5.97 -4.99 -16.75
C ILE A 64 5.12 -6.20 -16.35
N THR A 65 5.64 -7.40 -16.60
CA THR A 65 4.87 -8.65 -16.48
C THR A 65 5.81 -9.82 -16.19
N ASP A 66 5.27 -11.01 -15.90
CA ASP A 66 6.06 -12.24 -15.85
C ASP A 66 6.95 -12.40 -17.10
N PRO A 67 8.21 -12.89 -16.97
CA PRO A 67 9.15 -13.00 -18.09
C PRO A 67 8.67 -13.90 -19.23
N GLU A 68 7.89 -14.94 -18.93
CA GLU A 68 7.54 -15.99 -19.90
C GLU A 68 6.04 -16.15 -20.13
N THR A 69 5.22 -15.94 -19.10
CA THR A 69 3.80 -16.28 -19.10
C THR A 69 2.88 -15.05 -19.12
N GLY A 70 1.59 -15.29 -19.37
CA GLY A 70 0.55 -14.26 -19.35
C GLY A 70 0.27 -13.59 -20.71
N LEU A 71 -0.94 -13.06 -20.87
CA LEU A 71 -1.37 -12.45 -22.14
C LEU A 71 -0.57 -11.18 -22.45
N LEU A 72 -0.27 -10.36 -21.43
CA LEU A 72 0.52 -9.13 -21.63
C LEU A 72 1.93 -9.44 -22.20
N ARG A 73 2.58 -10.51 -21.74
CA ARG A 73 3.88 -10.95 -22.29
C ARG A 73 3.76 -11.32 -23.76
N LYS A 74 2.71 -12.06 -24.13
CA LYS A 74 2.42 -12.42 -25.52
C LYS A 74 2.19 -11.18 -26.38
N ILE A 75 1.32 -10.27 -25.93
CA ILE A 75 1.02 -9.00 -26.62
C ILE A 75 2.29 -8.18 -26.81
N ALA A 76 3.12 -8.04 -25.76
CA ALA A 76 4.36 -7.28 -25.85
C ALA A 76 5.36 -7.86 -26.87
N ARG A 77 5.45 -9.19 -26.97
CA ARG A 77 6.29 -9.87 -27.98
C ARG A 77 5.75 -9.65 -29.40
N GLU A 78 4.44 -9.81 -29.61
CA GLU A 78 3.81 -9.66 -30.94
C GLU A 78 3.86 -8.21 -31.44
N GLU A 79 3.68 -7.23 -30.56
CA GLU A 79 3.66 -5.79 -30.88
C GLU A 79 5.05 -5.14 -30.76
N GLY A 80 6.04 -5.87 -30.26
CA GLY A 80 7.42 -5.38 -30.07
C GLY A 80 7.58 -4.30 -29.00
N TYR A 81 6.80 -4.32 -27.92
CA TYR A 81 6.93 -3.37 -26.82
C TYR A 81 8.19 -3.59 -25.99
N ARG A 82 8.65 -2.53 -25.31
CA ARG A 82 9.67 -2.67 -24.27
C ARG A 82 9.09 -3.43 -23.09
N THR A 83 9.88 -4.33 -22.51
CA THR A 83 9.44 -5.13 -21.36
C THR A 83 10.42 -5.05 -20.21
N LEU A 84 9.90 -5.03 -19.00
CA LEU A 84 10.64 -5.34 -17.77
C LEU A 84 9.96 -6.51 -17.07
N ASP A 85 10.71 -7.22 -16.24
CA ASP A 85 10.24 -8.47 -15.66
C ASP A 85 9.80 -8.28 -14.21
N ILE A 86 8.67 -8.89 -13.87
CA ILE A 86 8.32 -9.18 -12.48
C ILE A 86 8.93 -10.55 -12.16
N PRO A 87 9.87 -10.65 -11.20
CA PRO A 87 10.50 -11.92 -10.87
C PRO A 87 9.45 -13.00 -10.53
N PRO A 88 9.54 -14.21 -11.11
CA PRO A 88 8.52 -15.26 -10.91
C PRO A 88 8.25 -15.58 -9.43
N GLY A 89 9.29 -15.54 -8.59
CA GLY A 89 9.20 -15.80 -7.14
C GLY A 89 8.63 -14.66 -6.29
N VAL A 90 8.38 -13.48 -6.86
CA VAL A 90 7.93 -12.30 -6.11
C VAL A 90 6.44 -12.04 -6.35
N GLY A 91 5.64 -12.06 -5.28
CA GLY A 91 4.22 -11.71 -5.33
C GLY A 91 3.99 -10.21 -5.54
N GLY A 92 2.81 -9.82 -6.04
CA GLY A 92 2.51 -8.42 -6.38
C GLY A 92 2.75 -7.44 -5.21
N ARG A 93 2.22 -7.74 -4.03
CA ARG A 93 2.38 -6.88 -2.83
C ARG A 93 3.81 -6.80 -2.26
N PHE A 94 4.72 -7.67 -2.73
CA PHE A 94 6.16 -7.67 -2.40
C PHE A 94 7.03 -7.18 -3.57
N SER A 95 6.43 -6.56 -4.60
CA SER A 95 7.13 -6.23 -5.84
C SER A 95 7.61 -4.77 -5.94
N VAL A 96 7.41 -3.95 -4.91
CA VAL A 96 7.73 -2.52 -4.95
C VAL A 96 9.22 -2.23 -5.22
N LEU A 97 10.11 -3.10 -4.72
CA LEU A 97 11.56 -3.02 -4.95
C LEU A 97 12.02 -3.71 -6.25
N THR A 98 11.09 -4.12 -7.11
CA THR A 98 11.36 -4.70 -8.44
C THR A 98 11.08 -3.64 -9.54
N PRO A 99 11.23 -3.93 -10.84
CA PRO A 99 10.88 -2.98 -11.90
C PRO A 99 9.47 -2.36 -11.78
N VAL A 100 8.52 -3.03 -11.10
CA VAL A 100 7.19 -2.51 -10.79
C VAL A 100 7.23 -1.13 -10.15
N GLY A 101 7.97 -0.96 -9.04
CA GLY A 101 8.09 0.34 -8.37
C GLY A 101 9.31 1.14 -8.80
N LEU A 102 10.40 0.47 -9.21
CA LEU A 102 11.64 1.18 -9.56
C LEU A 102 11.53 1.97 -10.87
N LEU A 103 10.76 1.51 -11.86
CA LEU A 103 10.61 2.27 -13.11
C LEU A 103 9.90 3.61 -12.86
N SER A 104 8.79 3.61 -12.12
CA SER A 104 8.04 4.83 -11.81
C SER A 104 8.85 5.78 -10.92
N ALA A 105 9.61 5.24 -9.96
CA ALA A 105 10.53 6.04 -9.16
C ALA A 105 11.59 6.73 -10.04
N ALA A 106 12.28 5.98 -10.90
CA ALA A 106 13.32 6.52 -11.78
C ALA A 106 12.78 7.59 -12.75
N VAL A 107 11.61 7.35 -13.35
CA VAL A 107 10.94 8.33 -14.24
C VAL A 107 10.56 9.61 -13.50
N SER A 108 10.29 9.53 -12.20
CA SER A 108 9.98 10.69 -11.36
C SER A 108 11.23 11.40 -10.83
N GLY A 109 12.43 11.02 -11.27
CA GLY A 109 13.70 11.61 -10.84
C GLY A 109 14.22 11.10 -9.49
N ILE A 110 13.62 10.04 -8.94
CA ILE A 110 14.04 9.46 -7.67
C ILE A 110 15.27 8.57 -7.90
N ASN A 111 16.28 8.69 -7.05
CA ASN A 111 17.47 7.84 -7.09
C ASN A 111 17.13 6.40 -6.62
N ILE A 112 16.88 5.51 -7.58
CA ILE A 112 16.55 4.11 -7.32
C ILE A 112 17.70 3.31 -6.69
N ASP A 113 18.96 3.69 -6.95
CA ASP A 113 20.11 3.03 -6.33
C ASP A 113 20.12 3.26 -4.82
N ASP A 114 19.71 4.46 -4.38
CA ASP A 114 19.62 4.76 -2.97
C ASP A 114 18.44 4.06 -2.30
N ILE A 115 17.32 3.84 -3.01
CA ILE A 115 16.24 2.95 -2.53
C ILE A 115 16.78 1.55 -2.28
N LEU A 116 17.49 0.98 -3.25
CA LEU A 116 18.02 -0.38 -3.15
C LEU A 116 19.11 -0.50 -2.08
N LYS A 117 19.98 0.51 -1.91
CA LYS A 117 20.94 0.58 -0.81
C LYS A 117 20.23 0.64 0.55
N GLY A 118 19.14 1.39 0.65
CA GLY A 118 18.30 1.45 1.84
C GLY A 118 17.71 0.09 2.20
N ALA A 119 17.12 -0.58 1.22
CA ALA A 119 16.58 -1.93 1.39
C ALA A 119 17.68 -2.93 1.81
N ALA A 120 18.83 -2.93 1.13
CA ALA A 120 19.96 -3.79 1.45
C ALA A 120 20.54 -3.51 2.86
N ASN A 121 20.53 -2.26 3.30
CA ASN A 121 20.91 -1.91 4.66
C ASN A 121 19.94 -2.50 5.70
N MET A 122 18.64 -2.42 5.44
CA MET A 122 17.65 -3.03 6.35
C MET A 122 17.68 -4.56 6.30
N ASP A 123 17.98 -5.17 5.15
CA ASP A 123 18.23 -6.61 5.03
C ASP A 123 19.35 -7.06 5.97
N GLN A 124 20.49 -6.39 5.93
CA GLN A 124 21.58 -6.70 6.85
C GLN A 124 21.14 -6.61 8.32
N ARG A 125 20.33 -5.62 8.69
CA ARG A 125 19.79 -5.49 10.06
C ARG A 125 18.79 -6.60 10.40
N CYS A 126 17.97 -7.02 9.45
CA CYS A 126 16.96 -8.07 9.61
C CYS A 126 17.52 -9.49 9.43
N SER A 127 18.81 -9.64 9.11
CA SER A 127 19.49 -10.93 9.01
C SER A 127 19.84 -11.55 10.37
N ASN A 128 19.81 -10.75 11.46
CA ASN A 128 20.11 -11.23 12.80
C ASN A 128 18.97 -12.14 13.31
N PRO A 129 19.25 -13.38 13.74
CA PRO A 129 18.21 -14.29 14.24
C PRO A 129 17.70 -13.91 15.64
N ASN A 130 18.43 -13.07 16.38
CA ASN A 130 18.01 -12.61 17.70
C ASN A 130 16.87 -11.60 17.57
N VAL A 131 15.67 -11.97 18.03
CA VAL A 131 14.46 -11.12 17.98
C VAL A 131 14.67 -9.75 18.64
N TRP A 132 15.54 -9.66 19.67
CA TRP A 132 15.83 -8.40 20.37
C TRP A 132 16.68 -7.42 19.56
N GLU A 133 17.39 -7.90 18.54
CA GLU A 133 18.29 -7.10 17.70
C GLU A 133 17.77 -6.97 16.26
N ASN A 134 16.67 -7.64 15.94
CA ASN A 134 16.05 -7.63 14.62
C ASN A 134 14.74 -6.82 14.66
N PRO A 135 14.69 -5.63 14.04
CA PRO A 135 13.53 -4.75 14.14
C PRO A 135 12.26 -5.36 13.52
N ALA A 136 12.40 -6.10 12.41
CA ALA A 136 11.29 -6.78 11.77
C ALA A 136 10.72 -7.90 12.64
N TYR A 137 11.58 -8.72 13.24
CA TYR A 137 11.16 -9.82 14.11
C TYR A 137 10.57 -9.30 15.42
N MET A 138 11.18 -8.27 16.03
CA MET A 138 10.65 -7.63 17.22
C MET A 138 9.24 -7.12 16.97
N LYS A 139 9.04 -6.30 15.93
CA LYS A 139 7.73 -5.75 15.62
C LYS A 139 6.72 -6.85 15.27
N GLY A 140 7.09 -7.80 14.42
CA GLY A 140 6.21 -8.92 14.05
C GLY A 140 5.80 -9.78 15.26
N THR A 141 6.73 -10.03 16.19
CA THR A 141 6.45 -10.73 17.45
C THR A 141 5.49 -9.95 18.33
N LEU A 142 5.69 -8.63 18.49
CA LEU A 142 4.80 -7.79 19.28
C LEU A 142 3.38 -7.76 18.71
N GLU A 143 3.22 -7.52 17.41
CA GLU A 143 1.89 -7.55 16.76
C GLU A 143 1.21 -8.91 16.93
N TYR A 144 1.95 -10.00 16.70
CA TYR A 144 1.44 -11.36 16.91
C TYR A 144 0.98 -11.60 18.35
N LEU A 145 1.78 -11.20 19.35
CA LEU A 145 1.44 -11.40 20.76
C LEU A 145 0.24 -10.53 21.18
N PHE A 146 0.19 -9.28 20.75
CA PHE A 146 -0.94 -8.39 21.02
C PHE A 146 -2.22 -8.93 20.38
N HIS A 147 -2.17 -9.41 19.14
CA HIS A 147 -3.32 -10.03 18.51
C HIS A 147 -3.73 -11.33 19.22
N MET A 148 -2.84 -12.32 19.28
CA MET A 148 -3.18 -13.67 19.72
C MET A 148 -3.39 -13.82 21.22
N ARG A 149 -2.76 -12.98 22.05
CA ARG A 149 -2.85 -13.07 23.51
C ARG A 149 -3.69 -11.96 24.15
N GLN A 150 -3.85 -10.82 23.49
CA GLN A 150 -4.56 -9.67 24.05
C GLN A 150 -5.73 -9.19 23.19
N GLY A 151 -6.08 -9.91 22.10
CA GLY A 151 -7.24 -9.58 21.26
C GLY A 151 -7.12 -8.25 20.52
N ARG A 152 -5.89 -7.77 20.24
CA ARG A 152 -5.68 -6.56 19.44
C ARG A 152 -5.84 -6.88 17.96
N ASN A 153 -7.09 -6.92 17.51
CA ASN A 153 -7.47 -7.33 16.16
C ASN A 153 -7.16 -6.27 15.08
N ILE A 154 -6.77 -5.05 15.46
CA ILE A 154 -6.52 -3.93 14.54
C ILE A 154 -5.08 -3.42 14.74
N SER A 155 -4.33 -3.24 13.65
CA SER A 155 -3.01 -2.60 13.63
C SER A 155 -3.11 -1.26 12.93
N VAL A 156 -3.10 -0.16 13.69
CA VAL A 156 -3.10 1.20 13.14
C VAL A 156 -1.67 1.60 12.80
N MET A 157 -1.45 2.13 11.60
CA MET A 157 -0.22 2.82 11.23
C MET A 157 -0.54 4.31 11.04
N MET A 158 0.02 5.15 11.91
CA MET A 158 -0.27 6.59 11.97
C MET A 158 0.99 7.40 11.62
N ALA A 159 1.03 8.00 10.43
CA ALA A 159 2.17 8.82 10.02
C ALA A 159 1.93 10.30 10.30
N TYR A 160 2.94 11.00 10.82
CA TYR A 160 2.94 12.46 10.96
C TYR A 160 3.66 13.12 9.79
N SER A 161 3.20 12.78 8.59
CA SER A 161 3.65 13.34 7.31
C SER A 161 2.74 12.85 6.20
N GLU A 162 2.16 13.77 5.44
CA GLU A 162 1.31 13.45 4.28
C GLU A 162 2.05 12.60 3.23
N ALA A 163 3.35 12.85 3.03
CA ALA A 163 4.18 12.10 2.07
C ALA A 163 4.31 10.59 2.37
N LEU A 164 3.96 10.14 3.58
CA LEU A 164 3.97 8.72 3.96
C LEU A 164 2.60 8.06 3.78
N GLY A 165 1.56 8.79 3.38
CA GLY A 165 0.20 8.25 3.25
C GLY A 165 0.10 7.05 2.33
N SER A 166 0.71 7.12 1.14
CA SER A 166 0.72 5.99 0.19
C SER A 166 1.61 4.82 0.63
N ILE A 167 2.61 5.07 1.48
CA ILE A 167 3.40 3.98 2.10
C ILE A 167 2.50 3.18 3.06
N ILE A 168 1.61 3.86 3.79
CA ILE A 168 0.65 3.17 4.67
C ILE A 168 -0.39 2.40 3.86
N GLU A 169 -0.88 2.95 2.74
CA GLU A 169 -1.79 2.23 1.84
C GLU A 169 -1.14 0.94 1.29
N TRP A 170 0.12 1.02 0.89
CA TRP A 170 0.90 -0.16 0.51
C TRP A 170 1.02 -1.15 1.69
N TYR A 171 1.32 -0.68 2.90
CA TYR A 171 1.39 -1.54 4.09
C TYR A 171 0.04 -2.22 4.41
N VAL A 172 -1.07 -1.51 4.22
CA VAL A 172 -2.43 -2.05 4.41
C VAL A 172 -2.63 -3.27 3.51
N GLN A 173 -2.28 -3.19 2.23
CA GLN A 173 -2.34 -4.35 1.34
C GLN A 173 -1.38 -5.46 1.80
N LEU A 174 -0.12 -5.10 2.08
CA LEU A 174 0.91 -6.04 2.49
C LEU A 174 0.47 -6.86 3.71
N TRP A 175 -0.05 -6.20 4.75
CA TRP A 175 -0.47 -6.84 6.00
C TRP A 175 -1.77 -7.62 5.85
N ALA A 176 -2.81 -7.03 5.24
CA ALA A 176 -4.13 -7.64 5.12
C ALA A 176 -4.11 -8.90 4.24
N GLU A 177 -3.59 -8.81 3.01
CA GLU A 177 -3.58 -9.95 2.09
C GLU A 177 -2.64 -11.06 2.53
N SER A 178 -1.54 -10.73 3.24
CA SER A 178 -0.59 -11.75 3.68
C SER A 178 -1.10 -12.50 4.91
N LEU A 179 -1.70 -11.80 5.88
CA LEU A 179 -2.00 -12.37 7.19
C LEU A 179 -3.47 -12.75 7.37
N GLY A 180 -4.38 -12.18 6.58
CA GLY A 180 -5.81 -12.55 6.53
C GLY A 180 -6.02 -13.90 5.87
N LYS A 181 -5.97 -15.00 6.63
CA LYS A 181 -6.01 -16.37 6.08
C LYS A 181 -7.04 -17.27 6.75
N LYS A 182 -7.81 -17.96 5.90
CA LYS A 182 -8.75 -19.00 6.32
C LYS A 182 -8.03 -20.26 6.82
N TYR A 183 -6.95 -20.67 6.17
CA TYR A 183 -6.28 -21.94 6.43
C TYR A 183 -4.85 -21.75 6.96
N GLY A 184 -4.48 -22.57 7.94
CA GLY A 184 -3.10 -22.78 8.35
C GLY A 184 -2.32 -23.66 7.35
N LEU A 185 -1.01 -23.72 7.52
CA LEU A 185 -0.12 -24.60 6.74
C LEU A 185 -0.43 -26.09 6.95
N ASP A 186 -1.12 -26.44 8.04
CA ASP A 186 -1.61 -27.79 8.33
C ASP A 186 -2.99 -28.09 7.71
N GLY A 187 -3.55 -27.16 6.93
CA GLY A 187 -4.85 -27.28 6.29
C GLY A 187 -6.05 -27.02 7.22
N ARG A 188 -5.82 -26.71 8.51
CA ARG A 188 -6.91 -26.41 9.43
C ARG A 188 -7.47 -25.02 9.18
N VAL A 189 -8.75 -24.87 9.48
CA VAL A 189 -9.41 -23.56 9.44
C VAL A 189 -9.01 -22.75 10.67
N VAL A 190 -8.40 -21.58 10.46
CA VAL A 190 -7.88 -20.69 11.52
C VAL A 190 -8.52 -19.30 11.53
N TYR A 191 -9.01 -18.81 10.38
CA TYR A 191 -9.55 -17.45 10.22
C TYR A 191 -8.71 -16.38 10.94
N THR A 192 -7.42 -16.36 10.66
CA THR A 192 -6.49 -15.40 11.28
C THR A 192 -6.35 -14.13 10.45
N GLY A 193 -5.81 -13.08 11.06
CA GLY A 193 -5.59 -11.79 10.45
C GLY A 193 -5.76 -10.66 11.47
N GLN A 194 -5.05 -9.57 11.25
CA GLN A 194 -5.20 -8.33 12.00
C GLN A 194 -5.51 -7.24 11.00
N THR A 195 -6.60 -6.49 11.19
CA THR A 195 -7.04 -5.46 10.25
C THR A 195 -6.08 -4.28 10.27
N PRO A 196 -5.34 -3.99 9.19
CA PRO A 196 -4.50 -2.80 9.15
C PRO A 196 -5.35 -1.55 8.88
N VAL A 197 -5.08 -0.46 9.58
CA VAL A 197 -5.78 0.82 9.42
C VAL A 197 -4.78 1.95 9.17
N LYS A 198 -5.03 2.74 8.13
CA LYS A 198 -4.30 3.97 7.84
C LYS A 198 -4.79 5.10 8.73
N ALA A 199 -3.86 5.88 9.27
CA ALA A 199 -4.14 7.18 9.89
C ALA A 199 -3.04 8.19 9.54
N ILE A 200 -3.39 9.47 9.46
CA ILE A 200 -2.48 10.59 9.22
C ILE A 200 -2.59 11.60 10.36
N GLY A 201 -1.48 11.84 11.06
CA GLY A 201 -1.37 12.90 12.05
C GLY A 201 -0.91 14.22 11.41
N ALA A 202 -1.41 15.37 11.86
CA ALA A 202 -2.36 15.57 12.95
C ALA A 202 -3.84 15.39 12.55
N THR A 203 -4.15 15.31 11.25
CA THR A 203 -5.52 15.31 10.70
C THR A 203 -6.47 14.32 11.41
N ASP A 204 -6.05 13.07 11.59
CA ASP A 204 -6.87 12.02 12.21
C ASP A 204 -6.90 12.05 13.74
N GLN A 205 -6.23 13.02 14.37
CA GLN A 205 -6.55 13.40 15.74
C GLN A 205 -7.99 13.93 15.85
N HIS A 206 -8.48 14.54 14.78
CA HIS A 206 -9.83 15.10 14.68
C HIS A 206 -10.85 14.15 14.04
N SER A 207 -10.50 12.88 13.83
CA SER A 207 -11.40 11.88 13.24
C SER A 207 -11.41 10.57 14.05
N GLN A 208 -10.24 9.94 14.26
CA GLN A 208 -10.13 8.60 14.81
C GLN A 208 -9.63 8.57 16.25
N LEU A 209 -8.93 9.61 16.72
CA LEU A 209 -8.26 9.56 18.02
C LEU A 209 -9.22 9.35 19.19
N GLN A 210 -10.43 9.92 19.14
CA GLN A 210 -11.49 9.65 20.12
C GLN A 210 -11.77 8.14 20.23
N LEU A 211 -11.91 7.45 19.10
CA LEU A 211 -12.11 5.99 19.05
C LEU A 211 -10.87 5.23 19.54
N TYR A 212 -9.66 5.74 19.26
CA TYR A 212 -8.43 5.08 19.67
C TYR A 212 -8.20 5.17 21.18
N ILE A 213 -8.62 6.27 21.82
CA ILE A 213 -8.46 6.50 23.26
C ILE A 213 -9.60 5.86 24.08
N GLU A 214 -10.86 6.05 23.69
CA GLU A 214 -12.02 5.68 24.52
C GLU A 214 -12.82 4.50 23.98
N GLY A 215 -12.61 4.13 22.71
CA GLY A 215 -13.29 3.01 22.09
C GLY A 215 -12.80 1.62 22.55
N PRO A 216 -13.24 0.56 21.86
CA PRO A 216 -12.82 -0.81 22.14
C PRO A 216 -11.31 -0.96 22.25
N HIS A 217 -10.87 -1.80 23.18
CA HIS A 217 -9.46 -2.03 23.46
C HIS A 217 -8.88 -3.12 22.52
N ASP A 218 -8.94 -2.86 21.21
CA ASP A 218 -8.69 -3.84 20.15
C ASP A 218 -7.59 -3.41 19.15
N LYS A 219 -6.87 -2.30 19.44
CA LYS A 219 -5.86 -1.70 18.55
C LYS A 219 -4.44 -1.79 19.12
N THR A 220 -3.45 -2.02 18.24
CA THR A 220 -2.07 -1.56 18.38
C THR A 220 -1.87 -0.33 17.48
N ILE A 221 -0.98 0.60 17.87
CA ILE A 221 -0.70 1.82 17.09
C ILE A 221 0.80 1.95 16.84
N THR A 222 1.21 1.93 15.58
CA THR A 222 2.58 2.25 15.15
C THR A 222 2.63 3.67 14.60
N PHE A 223 3.37 4.57 15.25
CA PHE A 223 3.61 5.92 14.76
C PHE A 223 4.80 5.94 13.79
N LEU A 224 4.67 6.64 12.65
CA LEU A 224 5.80 6.99 11.79
C LEU A 224 6.13 8.48 12.02
N LYS A 225 7.25 8.73 12.69
CA LYS A 225 7.73 10.09 12.99
C LYS A 225 8.80 10.50 12.00
N VAL A 226 8.72 11.70 11.47
CA VAL A 226 9.76 12.30 10.63
C VAL A 226 10.51 13.34 11.45
N ASP A 227 11.83 13.20 11.61
CA ASP A 227 12.63 14.16 12.38
C ASP A 227 12.88 15.44 11.57
N LYS A 228 13.39 15.29 10.35
CA LYS A 228 13.68 16.39 9.44
C LYS A 228 12.78 16.33 8.21
N PHE A 229 11.94 17.35 8.09
CA PHE A 229 11.14 17.59 6.90
C PHE A 229 11.99 18.29 5.82
N GLU A 230 11.52 18.24 4.58
CA GLU A 230 12.17 18.93 3.45
C GLU A 230 12.09 20.46 3.60
N ASN A 231 10.96 20.95 4.13
CA ASN A 231 10.70 22.37 4.31
C ASN A 231 10.53 22.67 5.81
N GLU A 232 11.05 23.82 6.22
CA GLU A 232 10.80 24.40 7.53
C GLU A 232 9.96 25.67 7.35
N ILE A 233 8.81 25.74 8.00
CA ILE A 233 7.85 26.84 7.82
C ILE A 233 7.61 27.50 9.17
N ASN A 234 8.04 28.76 9.30
CA ASN A 234 7.79 29.57 10.48
C ASN A 234 6.31 29.94 10.57
N ILE A 235 5.77 29.86 11.80
CA ILE A 235 4.48 30.44 12.12
C ILE A 235 4.71 31.94 12.36
N PRO A 236 4.05 32.84 11.61
CA PRO A 236 4.27 34.27 11.76
C PRO A 236 3.84 34.75 13.15
N GLU A 237 4.54 35.76 13.66
CA GLU A 237 4.10 36.53 14.82
C GLU A 237 2.95 37.44 14.38
N ASP A 238 1.72 36.93 14.52
CA ASP A 238 0.48 37.66 14.23
C ASP A 238 -0.52 37.41 15.36
N PHE A 239 -1.41 38.39 15.59
CA PHE A 239 -2.39 38.36 16.69
C PHE A 239 -1.80 38.05 18.09
N THR A 240 -0.58 38.53 18.39
CA THR A 240 0.16 38.22 19.63
C THR A 240 -0.53 38.67 20.92
N GLU A 241 -1.46 39.63 20.83
CA GLU A 241 -2.30 40.07 21.96
C GLU A 241 -3.37 39.03 22.35
N MET A 242 -3.65 38.03 21.50
CA MET A 242 -4.60 36.96 21.78
C MET A 242 -3.90 35.76 22.42
N GLU A 243 -4.03 35.59 23.73
CA GLU A 243 -3.36 34.50 24.49
C GLU A 243 -3.59 33.10 23.88
N GLY A 244 -4.78 32.85 23.31
CA GLY A 244 -5.11 31.57 22.67
C GLY A 244 -4.40 31.28 21.35
N ILE A 245 -3.71 32.26 20.77
CA ILE A 245 -2.96 32.15 19.49
C ILE A 245 -1.47 32.40 19.74
N ASN A 246 -1.14 33.34 20.63
CA ASN A 246 0.23 33.80 20.87
C ASN A 246 1.23 32.68 21.22
N TYR A 247 0.77 31.56 21.79
CA TYR A 247 1.64 30.41 22.06
C TYR A 247 2.22 29.74 20.80
N LEU A 248 1.65 30.01 19.61
CA LEU A 248 2.15 29.54 18.32
C LEU A 248 3.19 30.50 17.71
N SER A 249 3.19 31.76 18.12
CA SER A 249 4.07 32.78 17.57
C SER A 249 5.54 32.47 17.90
N GLY A 250 6.41 32.54 16.90
CA GLY A 250 7.84 32.21 17.04
C GLY A 250 8.18 30.73 16.94
N HIS A 251 7.17 29.85 16.78
CA HIS A 251 7.37 28.42 16.48
C HIS A 251 7.34 28.12 14.98
N THR A 252 7.64 26.87 14.62
CA THR A 252 7.46 26.37 13.25
C THR A 252 6.33 25.35 13.15
N LEU A 253 5.76 25.17 11.95
CA LEU A 253 4.82 24.07 11.69
C LEU A 253 5.47 22.70 11.98
N ASN A 254 6.79 22.60 11.80
CA ASN A 254 7.59 21.41 12.06
C ASN A 254 7.67 21.08 13.56
N GLU A 255 7.79 22.11 14.40
CA GLU A 255 7.72 21.95 15.85
C GLU A 255 6.32 21.54 16.28
N LEU A 256 5.29 22.20 15.74
CA LEU A 256 3.89 21.91 16.08
C LEU A 256 3.51 20.47 15.74
N ILE A 257 3.76 19.99 14.51
CA ILE A 257 3.43 18.62 14.12
C ILE A 257 4.15 17.56 14.98
N ASN A 258 5.41 17.82 15.36
CA ASN A 258 6.18 16.93 16.24
C ASN A 258 5.67 16.97 17.69
N ALA A 259 5.28 18.15 18.19
CA ALA A 259 4.69 18.29 19.51
C ALA A 259 3.35 17.55 19.60
N GLU A 260 2.49 17.71 18.60
CA GLU A 260 1.21 17.02 18.46
C GLU A 260 1.38 15.50 18.38
N GLN A 261 2.35 15.03 17.59
CA GLN A 261 2.72 13.63 17.51
C GLN A 261 3.09 13.05 18.87
N ARG A 262 3.97 13.74 19.60
CA ARG A 262 4.42 13.33 20.92
C ARG A 262 3.30 13.39 21.96
N ALA A 263 2.47 14.42 21.93
CA ALA A 263 1.32 14.55 22.82
C ALA A 263 0.34 13.40 22.61
N THR A 264 0.08 13.01 21.36
CA THR A 264 -0.79 11.90 21.00
C THR A 264 -0.25 10.56 21.48
N GLU A 265 1.06 10.27 21.29
CA GLU A 265 1.70 9.08 21.86
C GLU A 265 1.48 9.00 23.39
N VAL A 266 1.69 10.11 24.08
CA VAL A 266 1.55 10.18 25.53
C VAL A 266 0.08 9.98 25.95
N ALA A 267 -0.87 10.57 25.23
CA ALA A 267 -2.30 10.39 25.51
C ALA A 267 -2.74 8.92 25.32
N ILE A 268 -2.32 8.29 24.22
CA ILE A 268 -2.55 6.87 23.92
C ILE A 268 -1.92 5.99 25.00
N ALA A 269 -0.67 6.25 25.40
CA ALA A 269 0.00 5.51 26.46
C ALA A 269 -0.69 5.68 27.83
N LYS A 270 -1.10 6.91 28.19
CA LYS A 270 -1.85 7.19 29.43
C LYS A 270 -3.19 6.46 29.47
N ALA A 271 -3.83 6.29 28.32
CA ALA A 271 -5.06 5.51 28.18
C ALA A 271 -4.83 3.99 28.18
N GLY A 272 -3.60 3.52 28.40
CA GLY A 272 -3.24 2.09 28.44
C GLY A 272 -3.25 1.42 27.06
N ARG A 273 -3.24 2.20 25.97
CA ARG A 273 -3.31 1.72 24.59
C ARG A 273 -1.91 1.35 24.08
N PRO A 274 -1.67 0.12 23.61
CA PRO A 274 -0.34 -0.30 23.17
C PRO A 274 0.08 0.46 21.91
N ASN A 275 1.25 1.07 21.96
CA ASN A 275 1.80 1.82 20.85
C ASN A 275 3.33 1.69 20.77
N CYS A 276 3.87 1.94 19.58
CA CYS A 276 5.28 2.08 19.33
C CYS A 276 5.53 3.15 18.27
N ARG A 277 6.79 3.54 18.10
CA ARG A 277 7.21 4.52 17.10
C ARG A 277 8.34 3.97 16.25
N ILE A 278 8.31 4.29 14.95
CA ILE A 278 9.43 4.19 14.02
C ILE A 278 9.90 5.62 13.74
N ASP A 279 11.10 5.94 14.21
CA ASP A 279 11.76 7.22 13.95
C ASP A 279 12.41 7.20 12.56
N ILE A 280 12.01 8.13 11.70
CA ILE A 280 12.51 8.31 10.33
C ILE A 280 13.32 9.62 10.31
N PRO A 281 14.66 9.58 10.18
CA PRO A 281 15.46 10.80 10.24
C PRO A 281 15.07 11.86 9.21
N SER A 282 14.73 11.42 8.00
CA SER A 282 14.16 12.23 6.93
C SER A 282 13.54 11.31 5.88
N ILE A 283 12.61 11.82 5.07
CA ILE A 283 12.03 11.08 3.95
C ILE A 283 13.00 11.18 2.77
N THR A 284 13.70 10.09 2.49
CA THR A 284 14.70 9.98 1.42
C THR A 284 14.53 8.65 0.71
N PRO A 285 15.07 8.49 -0.53
CA PRO A 285 15.02 7.21 -1.21
C PRO A 285 15.60 6.07 -0.34
N PHE A 286 16.68 6.33 0.37
CA PHE A 286 17.32 5.38 1.29
C PHE A 286 16.41 4.97 2.45
N THR A 287 15.82 5.92 3.18
CA THR A 287 14.95 5.61 4.33
C THR A 287 13.65 4.94 3.90
N ILE A 288 13.11 5.29 2.72
CA ILE A 288 11.95 4.61 2.15
C ILE A 288 12.29 3.16 1.75
N GLY A 289 13.46 2.92 1.16
CA GLY A 289 13.96 1.58 0.88
C GLY A 289 14.08 0.72 2.15
N GLN A 290 14.57 1.31 3.24
CA GLN A 290 14.61 0.65 4.55
C GLN A 290 13.21 0.28 5.06
N LEU A 291 12.22 1.16 4.93
CA LEU A 291 10.85 0.89 5.38
C LEU A 291 10.18 -0.23 4.59
N PHE A 292 10.29 -0.23 3.26
CA PHE A 292 9.73 -1.30 2.44
C PHE A 292 10.27 -2.66 2.89
N TYR A 293 11.60 -2.79 2.98
CA TYR A 293 12.21 -4.05 3.37
C TYR A 293 11.87 -4.47 4.81
N LEU A 294 11.83 -3.52 5.76
CA LEU A 294 11.43 -3.77 7.15
C LEU A 294 10.03 -4.41 7.21
N PHE A 295 9.06 -3.81 6.51
CA PHE A 295 7.67 -4.26 6.54
C PHE A 295 7.47 -5.58 5.79
N GLU A 296 8.19 -5.81 4.69
CA GLU A 296 8.18 -7.08 3.97
C GLU A 296 8.67 -8.24 4.87
N VAL A 297 9.80 -8.07 5.55
CA VAL A 297 10.33 -9.08 6.49
C VAL A 297 9.42 -9.25 7.70
N GLN A 298 8.92 -8.15 8.28
CA GLN A 298 7.98 -8.20 9.40
C GLN A 298 6.76 -9.05 9.03
N THR A 299 6.19 -8.82 7.85
CA THR A 299 4.99 -9.53 7.37
C THR A 299 5.28 -11.01 7.14
N ALA A 300 6.37 -11.34 6.45
CA ALA A 300 6.77 -12.73 6.21
C ALA A 300 6.99 -13.49 7.53
N PHE A 301 7.72 -12.89 8.46
CA PHE A 301 8.00 -13.46 9.79
C PHE A 301 6.70 -13.66 10.60
N THR A 302 5.82 -12.65 10.61
CA THR A 302 4.54 -12.72 11.33
C THR A 302 3.64 -13.83 10.76
N GLY A 303 3.63 -14.02 9.42
CA GLY A 303 2.96 -15.17 8.79
C GLY A 303 3.47 -16.52 9.28
N GLY A 304 4.79 -16.62 9.50
CA GLY A 304 5.41 -17.80 10.13
C GLY A 304 4.92 -18.04 11.57
N LEU A 305 4.79 -16.98 12.37
CA LEU A 305 4.23 -17.07 13.74
C LEU A 305 2.76 -17.54 13.74
N TYR A 306 1.96 -17.09 12.78
CA TYR A 306 0.59 -17.57 12.57
C TYR A 306 0.51 -18.98 11.98
N LYS A 307 1.62 -19.55 11.50
CA LYS A 307 1.68 -20.83 10.78
C LYS A 307 0.76 -20.85 9.55
N ILE A 308 0.79 -19.78 8.77
CA ILE A 308 0.05 -19.63 7.52
C ILE A 308 1.03 -19.42 6.36
N ASN A 309 0.53 -19.48 5.12
CA ASN A 309 1.29 -19.00 3.96
C ASN A 309 1.07 -17.48 3.80
N PRO A 310 2.08 -16.61 4.00
CA PRO A 310 1.91 -15.17 3.81
C PRO A 310 1.97 -14.74 2.33
N PHE A 311 2.26 -15.63 1.40
CA PHE A 311 2.59 -15.29 0.01
C PHE A 311 1.48 -15.60 -1.01
N ASP A 312 0.40 -16.27 -0.61
CA ASP A 312 -0.79 -16.50 -1.45
C ASP A 312 -1.94 -15.53 -1.13
N GLN A 313 -3.03 -15.59 -1.91
CA GLN A 313 -4.25 -14.78 -1.70
C GLN A 313 -5.51 -15.49 -2.23
N PRO A 314 -5.83 -16.72 -1.79
CA PRO A 314 -6.94 -17.49 -2.38
C PRO A 314 -8.31 -16.82 -2.24
N GLY A 315 -8.50 -15.97 -1.23
CA GLY A 315 -9.79 -15.33 -0.93
C GLY A 315 -10.28 -14.35 -2.00
N VAL A 316 -9.39 -13.79 -2.84
CA VAL A 316 -9.78 -12.80 -3.86
C VAL A 316 -10.30 -13.44 -5.15
N GLU A 317 -10.02 -14.73 -5.36
CA GLU A 317 -10.31 -15.39 -6.63
C GLU A 317 -11.80 -15.56 -6.89
N GLU A 318 -12.61 -15.78 -5.85
CA GLU A 318 -14.04 -16.00 -6.03
C GLU A 318 -14.75 -14.76 -6.59
N GLY A 319 -14.42 -13.58 -6.06
CA GLY A 319 -14.93 -12.31 -6.60
C GLY A 319 -14.59 -12.15 -8.08
N LYS A 320 -13.34 -12.45 -8.49
CA LYS A 320 -12.92 -12.40 -9.90
C LYS A 320 -13.72 -13.36 -10.77
N ARG A 321 -13.97 -14.58 -10.31
CA ARG A 321 -14.72 -15.60 -11.06
C ARG A 321 -16.18 -15.20 -11.26
N LEU A 322 -16.81 -14.60 -10.23
CA LEU A 322 -18.16 -14.06 -10.33
C LEU A 322 -18.19 -12.90 -11.33
N THR A 323 -17.25 -11.95 -11.26
CA THR A 323 -17.11 -10.86 -12.24
C THR A 323 -16.93 -11.40 -13.66
N PHE A 324 -16.09 -12.43 -13.87
CA PHE A 324 -15.94 -13.06 -15.18
C PHE A 324 -17.25 -13.64 -15.72
N GLY A 325 -18.03 -14.31 -14.87
CA GLY A 325 -19.35 -14.81 -15.23
C GLY A 325 -20.31 -13.69 -15.64
N MET A 326 -20.39 -12.63 -14.82
CA MET A 326 -21.22 -11.44 -15.09
C MET A 326 -20.83 -10.76 -16.41
N MET A 327 -19.53 -10.69 -16.70
CA MET A 327 -18.99 -10.12 -17.95
C MET A 327 -19.08 -11.07 -19.15
N GLY A 328 -19.68 -12.25 -19.01
CA GLY A 328 -19.91 -13.19 -20.11
C GLY A 328 -18.64 -13.89 -20.60
N ARG A 329 -17.62 -14.03 -19.75
CA ARG A 329 -16.40 -14.77 -20.10
C ARG A 329 -16.74 -16.26 -20.28
N LYS A 330 -16.43 -16.80 -21.46
CA LYS A 330 -16.64 -18.21 -21.78
C LYS A 330 -16.04 -19.13 -20.71
N GLY A 331 -16.83 -20.08 -20.22
CA GLY A 331 -16.45 -21.03 -19.16
C GLY A 331 -16.78 -20.57 -17.73
N PHE A 332 -17.47 -19.45 -17.57
CA PHE A 332 -17.94 -18.92 -16.28
C PHE A 332 -19.47 -18.72 -16.24
N GLU A 333 -20.21 -19.40 -17.11
CA GLU A 333 -21.67 -19.26 -17.24
C GLU A 333 -22.40 -19.64 -15.93
N GLU A 334 -21.93 -20.67 -15.22
CA GLU A 334 -22.47 -21.05 -13.90
C GLU A 334 -22.31 -19.93 -12.87
N LYS A 335 -21.19 -19.19 -12.91
CA LYS A 335 -20.94 -18.07 -12.00
C LYS A 335 -21.88 -16.89 -12.26
N LYS A 336 -22.30 -16.67 -13.51
CA LYS A 336 -23.34 -15.71 -13.83
C LYS A 336 -24.67 -16.08 -13.17
N GLN A 337 -25.08 -17.34 -13.30
CA GLN A 337 -26.33 -17.84 -12.71
C GLN A 337 -26.32 -17.72 -11.18
N GLU A 338 -25.18 -18.01 -10.55
CA GLU A 338 -24.99 -17.84 -9.10
C GLU A 338 -25.29 -16.41 -8.65
N VAL A 339 -24.69 -15.40 -9.30
CA VAL A 339 -24.93 -13.98 -8.97
C VAL A 339 -26.39 -13.60 -9.14
N GLU A 340 -27.00 -13.97 -10.28
CA GLU A 340 -28.40 -13.65 -10.57
C GLU A 340 -29.37 -14.28 -9.55
N SER A 341 -29.03 -15.46 -9.01
CA SER A 341 -29.83 -16.13 -7.99
C SER A 341 -29.78 -15.42 -6.63
N ILE A 342 -28.60 -14.91 -6.23
CA ILE A 342 -28.40 -14.22 -4.96
C ILE A 342 -29.06 -12.84 -4.99
N GLN A 343 -28.93 -12.11 -6.09
CA GLN A 343 -29.54 -10.78 -6.25
C GLN A 343 -31.06 -10.80 -6.13
N LYS A 344 -31.73 -11.84 -6.69
CA LYS A 344 -33.18 -12.02 -6.57
C LYS A 344 -33.64 -12.18 -5.12
N ASN A 345 -32.76 -12.61 -4.23
CA ASN A 345 -33.04 -12.87 -2.81
C ASN A 345 -32.52 -11.76 -1.88
N SER A 346 -31.89 -10.70 -2.42
CA SER A 346 -31.39 -9.60 -1.59
C SER A 346 -32.54 -8.74 -1.09
N LEU A 347 -32.74 -8.69 0.23
CA LEU A 347 -33.87 -8.02 0.88
C LEU A 347 -33.66 -6.51 1.10
N TYR A 348 -32.44 -6.00 0.93
CA TYR A 348 -32.11 -4.62 1.26
C TYR A 348 -31.11 -4.03 0.26
N THR A 349 -31.54 -2.97 -0.43
CA THR A 349 -30.69 -1.94 -1.02
C THR A 349 -30.92 -0.70 -0.19
N ILE A 350 -29.88 -0.21 0.49
CA ILE A 350 -29.97 0.95 1.41
C ILE A 350 -29.87 2.25 0.62
#